data_AF-A0A3P9AEI9-F1
#
_entry.id   AF-A0A3P9AEI9-F1
#
_cell.length_a   1.000
_cell.length_b   1.000
_cell.length_c   1.000
_cell.angle_alpha   90.00
_cell.angle_beta   90.00
_cell.angle_gamma   90.00
#
_symmetry.space_group_name_H-M   'P 1'
#
loop_
_entity.id
_entity.type
_entity.pdbx_description
1 polymer ?
#
loop_
_entity_poly.entity_id
_entity_poly.type
_entity_poly.pdbx_seq_one_letter_code
_entity_poly.pdbx_strand_id
1 'polypeptide(L)'
;MWTWCLFYAVCSRHIAVVVTDVAAVGKAELQRVRNLAAQPRYGECWSRALENIDARCREFTADMQSRIALLFTHCHLDRSGRSFPACPKGSDVSSCTRTMDPVAFNTYTEFFTHAHSICHYLQSESWQQQAENTIHRLTASSAVVVEQLSSTQRLAKELVEAQGIALKSQQLIIRNGEELKNTLHHSTQGIRAVFDDMRHSAQEQQVAFSEIFNRVAFLQSFIMSESHTLSSLLYNSLGFLAAFFLTATCRTAPARLCLFGLVVLNVYLERVICRAVLDSSDPGYQQMERIGLLVGLLRRAMVLGGFLILVYTAVRYRNVTKESLEILNQLKETRLSLQLALHQAGKCSSHRESPIPDICCLANV
;
A
#
# COMPACT_ATOMS: atom_id res chain seq x y z
N MET A 1 -10.13 42.32 -48.66
CA MET A 1 -9.45 41.01 -48.41
C MET A 1 -9.33 40.17 -49.68
N TRP A 2 -10.43 39.85 -50.39
CA TRP A 2 -10.40 38.98 -51.57
C TRP A 2 -9.53 39.46 -52.74
N THR A 3 -9.47 40.77 -53.00
CA THR A 3 -8.63 41.35 -54.06
C THR A 3 -7.13 41.19 -53.78
N TRP A 4 -6.72 41.31 -52.52
CA TRP A 4 -5.35 41.09 -52.09
C TRP A 4 -4.96 39.61 -52.15
N CYS A 5 -5.87 38.69 -51.81
CA CYS A 5 -5.65 37.25 -51.97
C CYS A 5 -5.49 36.84 -53.44
N LEU A 6 -6.32 37.40 -54.33
CA LEU A 6 -6.20 37.16 -55.78
C LEU A 6 -4.88 37.71 -56.34
N PHE A 7 -4.47 38.91 -55.91
CA PHE A 7 -3.20 39.49 -56.32
C PHE A 7 -2.01 38.65 -55.83
N TYR A 8 -2.05 38.17 -54.58
CA TYR A 8 -1.02 37.29 -54.04
C TYR A 8 -0.96 35.94 -54.77
N ALA A 9 -2.12 35.36 -55.11
CA ALA A 9 -2.19 34.09 -55.83
C ALA A 9 -1.66 34.21 -57.27
N VAL A 10 -2.00 35.31 -57.96
CA VAL A 10 -1.51 35.59 -59.33
C VAL A 10 -0.01 35.89 -59.31
N CYS A 11 0.45 36.70 -58.36
CA CYS A 11 1.87 37.01 -58.20
C CYS A 11 2.68 35.75 -57.84
N SER A 12 2.18 34.91 -56.95
CA SER A 12 2.81 33.64 -56.57
C SER A 12 2.90 32.68 -57.76
N ARG A 13 1.83 32.54 -58.57
CA ARG A 13 1.87 31.75 -59.81
C ARG A 13 2.86 32.31 -60.83
N HIS A 14 2.89 33.62 -61.01
CA HIS A 14 3.80 34.26 -61.97
C HIS A 14 5.26 34.11 -61.54
N ILE A 15 5.57 34.25 -60.25
CA ILE A 15 6.91 34.01 -59.69
C ILE A 15 7.30 32.54 -59.86
N ALA A 16 6.40 31.61 -59.57
CA ALA A 16 6.67 30.18 -59.74
C ALA A 16 7.00 29.83 -61.20
N VAL A 17 6.22 30.34 -62.16
CA VAL A 17 6.47 30.13 -63.61
C VAL A 17 7.81 30.72 -64.04
N VAL A 18 8.12 31.94 -63.63
CA VAL A 18 9.40 32.59 -63.97
C VAL A 18 10.59 31.84 -63.37
N VAL A 19 10.49 31.38 -62.12
CA VAL A 19 11.55 30.59 -61.47
C VAL A 19 11.75 29.25 -62.18
N THR A 20 10.67 28.57 -62.58
CA THR A 20 10.78 27.30 -63.32
C THR A 20 11.39 27.48 -64.70
N ASP A 21 11.07 28.57 -65.40
CA ASP A 21 11.58 28.87 -66.74
C ASP A 21 13.07 29.23 -66.70
N VAL A 22 13.48 30.10 -65.76
CA VAL A 22 14.90 30.44 -65.53
C VAL A 22 15.72 29.21 -65.13
N ALA A 23 15.16 28.32 -64.30
CA ALA A 23 15.82 27.07 -63.93
C ALA A 23 15.94 26.09 -65.12
N ALA A 24 14.95 26.05 -66.01
CA ALA A 24 14.99 25.22 -67.21
C ALA A 24 16.02 25.74 -68.22
N VAL A 25 16.05 27.05 -68.47
CA VAL A 25 17.04 27.70 -69.33
C VAL A 25 18.45 27.52 -68.76
N GLY A 26 18.63 27.72 -67.45
CA GLY A 26 19.92 27.48 -66.77
C GLY A 26 20.40 26.05 -66.88
N LYS A 27 19.51 25.05 -66.80
CA LYS A 27 19.84 23.63 -67.03
C LYS A 27 20.22 23.35 -68.48
N ALA A 28 19.50 23.92 -69.44
CA ALA A 28 19.79 23.75 -70.86
C ALA A 28 21.17 24.33 -71.23
N GLU A 29 21.49 25.52 -70.70
CA GLU A 29 22.79 26.15 -70.94
C GLU A 29 23.94 25.42 -70.23
N LEU A 30 23.72 24.94 -68.99
CA LEU A 30 24.69 24.09 -68.30
C LEU A 30 24.96 22.78 -69.07
N GLN A 31 23.92 22.15 -69.62
CA GLN A 31 24.04 20.96 -70.45
C GLN A 31 24.80 21.27 -71.74
N ARG A 32 24.50 22.40 -72.39
CA ARG A 32 25.24 22.85 -73.58
C ARG A 32 26.73 23.04 -73.30
N VAL A 33 27.08 23.74 -72.21
CA VAL A 33 28.47 23.95 -71.78
C VAL A 33 29.15 22.63 -71.43
N ARG A 34 28.46 21.72 -70.73
CA ARG A 34 28.98 20.38 -70.44
C ARG A 34 29.22 19.56 -71.70
N ASN A 35 28.31 19.61 -72.67
CA ASN A 35 28.47 18.90 -73.93
C ASN A 35 29.63 19.47 -74.76
N LEU A 36 29.80 20.79 -74.77
CA LEU A 36 30.97 21.46 -75.38
C LEU A 36 32.27 21.09 -74.67
N ALA A 37 32.27 21.02 -73.34
CA ALA A 37 33.43 20.62 -72.55
C ALA A 37 33.75 19.13 -72.65
N ALA A 38 32.74 18.29 -72.90
CA ALA A 38 32.90 16.85 -73.12
C ALA A 38 33.32 16.53 -74.56
N GLN A 39 33.22 17.49 -75.49
CA GLN A 39 33.57 17.25 -76.88
C GLN A 39 35.09 17.11 -77.03
N PRO A 40 35.58 16.09 -77.75
CA PRO A 40 36.99 15.97 -78.05
C PRO A 40 37.48 17.24 -78.75
N ARG A 41 38.64 17.78 -78.36
CA ARG A 41 39.22 19.02 -78.95
C ARG A 41 39.32 18.99 -80.49
N TYR A 42 39.38 17.80 -81.09
CA TYR A 42 39.50 17.57 -82.54
C TYR A 42 38.21 17.06 -83.20
N GLY A 43 37.11 16.93 -82.44
CA GLY A 43 35.80 16.46 -82.92
C GLY A 43 35.67 14.94 -83.04
N GLU A 44 34.43 14.47 -83.17
CA GLU A 44 34.03 13.06 -83.15
C GLU A 44 34.72 12.19 -84.22
N CYS A 45 35.01 12.74 -85.41
CA CYS A 45 35.62 11.98 -86.51
C CYS A 45 37.04 11.49 -86.15
N TRP A 46 37.85 12.38 -85.58
CA TRP A 46 39.22 12.08 -85.17
C TRP A 46 39.26 11.12 -83.98
N SER A 47 38.34 11.28 -83.02
CA SER A 47 38.19 10.36 -81.90
C SER A 47 37.79 8.95 -82.35
N ARG A 48 36.80 8.84 -83.25
CA ARG A 48 36.39 7.56 -83.83
C ARG A 48 37.50 6.91 -84.67
N ALA A 49 38.31 7.70 -85.35
CA ALA A 49 39.47 7.20 -86.10
C ALA A 49 40.49 6.52 -85.18
N LEU A 50 40.67 7.02 -83.95
CA LEU A 50 41.54 6.42 -82.93
C LEU A 50 40.91 5.19 -82.26
N GLU A 51 39.61 5.22 -81.96
CA GLU A 51 38.89 4.07 -81.37
C GLU A 51 38.89 2.84 -82.29
N ASN A 52 38.92 3.07 -83.61
CA ASN A 52 38.97 2.00 -84.61
C ASN A 52 40.30 1.25 -84.68
N ILE A 53 41.28 1.65 -83.87
CA ILE A 53 42.60 1.03 -83.79
C ILE A 53 42.68 0.30 -82.46
N ASP A 54 42.46 -1.01 -82.50
CA ASP A 54 42.48 -1.89 -81.32
C ASP A 54 43.85 -1.94 -80.60
N ALA A 55 44.90 -1.34 -81.20
CA ALA A 55 46.25 -1.31 -80.67
C ALA A 55 46.56 0.03 -79.97
N ARG A 56 47.23 -0.04 -78.81
CA ARG A 56 47.87 1.15 -78.21
C ARG A 56 48.86 1.73 -79.23
N CYS A 57 49.02 3.06 -79.29
CA CYS A 57 49.96 3.73 -80.23
C CYS A 57 51.42 3.21 -80.16
N ARG A 58 51.75 2.43 -79.12
CA ARG A 58 53.02 1.71 -78.93
C ARG A 58 53.22 0.52 -79.89
N GLU A 59 52.15 -0.10 -80.39
CA GLU A 59 52.17 -1.30 -81.23
C GLU A 59 51.83 -0.93 -82.70
N PHE A 60 52.48 0.12 -83.21
CA PHE A 60 52.15 0.74 -84.49
C PHE A 60 52.82 0.01 -85.65
N THR A 61 52.05 -0.76 -86.43
CA THR A 61 52.53 -1.44 -87.64
C THR A 61 52.42 -0.53 -88.87
N ALA A 62 53.13 -0.86 -89.96
CA ALA A 62 53.04 -0.12 -91.22
C ALA A 62 51.62 -0.13 -91.84
N ASP A 63 50.88 -1.23 -91.67
CA ASP A 63 49.46 -1.31 -92.07
C ASP A 63 48.60 -0.39 -91.20
N MET A 64 48.85 -0.33 -89.89
CA MET A 64 48.14 0.59 -88.99
C MET A 64 48.41 2.06 -89.31
N GLN A 65 49.67 2.40 -89.59
CA GLN A 65 50.10 3.72 -90.05
C GLN A 65 49.36 4.16 -91.30
N SER A 66 49.24 3.25 -92.26
CA SER A 66 48.52 3.49 -93.51
C SER A 66 47.02 3.67 -93.26
N ARG A 67 46.41 2.81 -92.44
CA ARG A 67 44.96 2.88 -92.13
C ARG A 67 44.58 4.13 -91.36
N ILE A 68 45.34 4.52 -90.33
CA ILE A 68 45.03 5.73 -89.57
C ILE A 68 45.20 6.99 -90.42
N ALA A 69 46.19 7.02 -91.31
CA ALA A 69 46.39 8.12 -92.24
C ALA A 69 45.19 8.26 -93.20
N LEU A 70 44.61 7.15 -93.67
CA LEU A 70 43.38 7.17 -94.47
C LEU A 70 42.19 7.72 -93.68
N LEU A 71 42.03 7.31 -92.42
CA LEU A 71 40.94 7.81 -91.57
C LEU A 71 41.09 9.31 -91.29
N PHE A 72 42.29 9.79 -91.00
CA PHE A 72 42.59 11.21 -90.83
C PHE A 72 42.39 12.02 -92.11
N THR A 73 42.78 11.46 -93.25
CA THR A 73 42.53 12.05 -94.57
C THR A 73 41.04 12.19 -94.84
N HIS A 74 40.26 11.15 -94.55
CA HIS A 74 38.81 11.20 -94.65
C HIS A 74 38.22 12.29 -93.76
N CYS A 75 38.59 12.34 -92.47
CA CYS A 75 38.12 13.37 -91.56
C CYS A 75 38.51 14.80 -91.98
N HIS A 76 39.71 14.97 -92.54
CA HIS A 76 40.18 16.28 -93.01
C HIS A 76 39.42 16.75 -94.24
N LEU A 77 39.30 15.89 -95.26
CA LEU A 77 38.64 16.23 -96.52
C LEU A 77 37.12 16.44 -96.34
N ASP A 78 36.47 15.61 -95.53
CA ASP A 78 35.05 15.75 -95.19
C ASP A 78 34.78 17.10 -94.50
N ARG A 79 35.62 17.47 -93.51
CA ARG A 79 35.56 18.78 -92.85
C ARG A 79 35.79 19.95 -93.80
N SER A 80 36.58 19.75 -94.86
CA SER A 80 36.81 20.75 -95.92
C SER A 80 35.72 20.75 -97.00
N GLY A 81 34.64 19.97 -96.85
CA GLY A 81 33.55 19.88 -97.82
C GLY A 81 33.90 19.09 -99.08
N ARG A 82 34.99 18.30 -99.05
CA ARG A 82 35.41 17.44 -100.15
C ARG A 82 34.98 16.00 -99.86
N SER A 83 34.18 15.43 -100.75
CA SER A 83 33.74 14.04 -100.64
C SER A 83 34.92 13.09 -100.90
N PHE A 84 35.31 12.32 -99.89
CA PHE A 84 36.31 11.26 -99.99
C PHE A 84 35.75 9.97 -99.33
N PRO A 85 35.64 8.84 -100.06
CA PRO A 85 35.05 7.63 -99.50
C PRO A 85 35.90 7.03 -98.38
N ALA A 86 35.27 6.56 -97.32
CA ALA A 86 35.96 5.83 -96.27
C ALA A 86 36.47 4.47 -96.80
N CYS A 87 37.71 4.11 -96.46
CA CYS A 87 38.30 2.81 -96.81
C CYS A 87 37.69 1.70 -95.93
N PRO A 88 37.10 0.63 -96.49
CA PRO A 88 36.48 -0.44 -95.71
C PRO A 88 37.43 -1.13 -94.71
N LYS A 89 36.90 -1.58 -93.57
CA LYS A 89 37.69 -2.36 -92.61
C LYS A 89 38.10 -3.70 -93.25
N GLY A 90 39.39 -4.02 -93.20
CA GLY A 90 39.94 -5.27 -93.74
C GLY A 90 40.29 -5.26 -95.24
N SER A 91 40.00 -4.18 -95.98
CA SER A 91 40.52 -4.05 -97.36
C SER A 91 42.01 -3.74 -97.35
N ASP A 92 42.70 -4.08 -98.45
CA ASP A 92 44.09 -3.69 -98.65
C ASP A 92 44.18 -2.17 -98.87
N VAL A 93 45.14 -1.52 -98.21
CA VAL A 93 45.32 -0.06 -98.27
C VAL A 93 45.59 0.39 -99.69
N SER A 94 46.31 -0.43 -100.47
CA SER A 94 46.65 -0.12 -101.87
C SER A 94 45.41 0.08 -102.75
N SER A 95 44.31 -0.62 -102.45
CA SER A 95 43.04 -0.48 -103.17
C SER A 95 42.39 0.88 -102.96
N CYS A 96 42.58 1.47 -101.77
CA CYS A 96 42.05 2.77 -101.41
C CYS A 96 42.95 3.93 -101.89
N THR A 97 44.26 3.72 -102.00
CA THR A 97 45.22 4.76 -102.40
C THR A 97 45.40 4.88 -103.91
N ARG A 98 45.23 3.80 -104.67
CA ARG A 98 45.46 3.79 -106.13
C ARG A 98 44.55 4.72 -106.92
N THR A 99 43.31 4.92 -106.46
CA THR A 99 42.29 5.71 -107.17
C THR A 99 42.13 7.13 -106.60
N MET A 100 43.04 7.57 -105.74
CA MET A 100 42.99 8.89 -105.14
C MET A 100 43.34 9.99 -106.14
N ASP A 101 42.67 11.13 -106.03
CA ASP A 101 43.10 12.33 -106.72
C ASP A 101 44.38 12.89 -106.07
N PRO A 102 45.15 13.76 -106.76
CA PRO A 102 46.39 14.29 -106.22
C PRO A 102 46.23 15.02 -104.89
N VAL A 103 45.07 15.64 -104.65
CA VAL A 103 44.77 16.32 -103.38
C VAL A 103 44.63 15.29 -102.25
N ALA A 104 43.79 14.25 -102.42
CA ALA A 104 43.64 13.22 -101.40
C ALA A 104 44.93 12.43 -101.17
N PHE A 105 45.68 12.11 -102.24
CA PHE A 105 46.95 11.37 -102.11
C PHE A 105 48.02 12.19 -101.37
N ASN A 106 48.09 13.50 -101.61
CA ASN A 106 49.01 14.39 -100.89
C ASN A 106 48.62 14.53 -99.41
N THR A 107 47.33 14.75 -99.12
CA THR A 107 46.80 14.79 -97.75
C THR A 107 47.04 13.48 -97.01
N TYR A 108 46.84 12.34 -97.68
CA TYR A 108 47.17 11.02 -97.16
C TYR A 108 48.65 10.89 -96.81
N THR A 109 49.54 11.32 -97.70
CA THR A 109 50.99 11.23 -97.48
C THR A 109 51.42 12.09 -96.29
N GLU A 110 50.84 13.27 -96.11
CA GLU A 110 51.09 14.14 -94.95
C GLU A 110 50.66 13.49 -93.64
N PHE A 111 49.46 12.91 -93.60
CA PHE A 111 49.03 12.20 -92.39
C PHE A 111 49.79 10.90 -92.18
N PHE A 112 50.25 10.24 -93.25
CA PHE A 112 51.06 9.02 -93.17
C PHE A 112 52.40 9.28 -92.48
N THR A 113 53.12 10.34 -92.85
CA THR A 113 54.41 10.70 -92.22
C THR A 113 54.25 11.09 -90.75
N HIS A 114 53.12 11.74 -90.41
CA HIS A 114 52.86 12.23 -89.05
C HIS A 114 51.98 11.32 -88.18
N ALA A 115 51.56 10.17 -88.70
CA ALA A 115 50.58 9.29 -88.07
C ALA A 115 50.97 8.88 -86.64
N HIS A 116 52.25 8.53 -86.44
CA HIS A 116 52.75 8.10 -85.14
C HIS A 116 52.75 9.23 -84.10
N SER A 117 53.21 10.42 -84.48
CA SER A 117 53.19 11.61 -83.61
C SER A 117 51.76 12.04 -83.26
N ILE A 118 50.84 11.98 -84.23
CA ILE A 118 49.43 12.34 -84.02
C ILE A 118 48.76 11.33 -83.07
N CYS A 119 49.01 10.02 -83.24
CA CYS A 119 48.48 8.98 -82.35
C CYS A 119 48.96 9.19 -80.90
N HIS A 120 50.27 9.35 -80.69
CA HIS A 120 50.84 9.55 -79.35
C HIS A 120 50.34 10.82 -78.68
N TYR A 121 50.23 11.92 -79.43
CA TYR A 121 49.69 13.17 -78.93
C TYR A 121 48.23 13.00 -78.47
N LEU A 122 47.38 12.43 -79.31
CA LEU A 122 45.95 12.25 -78.99
C LEU A 122 45.73 11.24 -77.84
N GLN A 123 46.55 10.20 -77.75
CA GLN A 123 46.54 9.27 -76.62
C GLN A 123 46.97 9.97 -75.32
N SER A 124 48.00 10.83 -75.37
CA SER A 124 48.45 11.61 -74.22
C SER A 124 47.38 12.59 -73.73
N GLU A 125 46.70 13.29 -74.64
CA GLU A 125 45.59 14.19 -74.29
C GLU A 125 44.42 13.43 -73.63
N SER A 126 44.03 12.27 -74.20
CA SER A 126 42.98 11.42 -73.63
C SER A 126 43.34 10.94 -72.22
N TRP A 127 44.59 10.50 -72.03
CA TRP A 127 45.09 10.07 -70.73
C TRP A 127 45.15 11.24 -69.74
N GLN A 128 45.61 12.41 -70.16
CA GLN A 128 45.68 13.62 -69.32
C GLN A 128 44.29 14.01 -68.81
N GLN A 129 43.28 14.01 -69.69
CA GLN A 129 41.89 14.31 -69.33
C GLN A 129 41.34 13.31 -68.30
N GLN A 130 41.61 12.02 -68.48
CA GLN A 130 41.20 10.97 -67.54
C GLN A 130 41.92 11.11 -66.20
N ALA A 131 43.22 11.43 -66.22
CA ALA A 131 44.03 11.63 -65.03
C ALA A 131 43.54 12.85 -64.23
N GLU A 132 43.32 13.99 -64.88
CA GLU A 132 42.79 15.21 -64.27
C GLU A 132 41.43 14.95 -63.62
N ASN A 133 40.52 14.29 -64.32
CA ASN A 133 39.20 13.96 -63.77
C ASN A 133 39.29 13.00 -62.57
N THR A 134 40.21 12.03 -62.62
CA THR A 134 40.48 11.11 -61.50
C THR A 134 41.06 11.85 -60.30
N ILE A 135 42.02 12.75 -60.52
CA ILE A 135 42.63 13.59 -59.48
C ILE A 135 41.58 14.51 -58.84
N HIS A 136 40.71 15.13 -59.63
CA HIS A 136 39.62 15.94 -59.11
C HIS A 136 38.67 15.12 -58.24
N ARG A 137 38.24 13.94 -58.71
CA ARG A 137 37.38 13.05 -57.93
C ARG A 137 38.04 12.58 -56.65
N LEU A 138 39.32 12.21 -56.71
CA LEU A 138 40.07 11.77 -55.54
C LEU A 138 40.23 12.91 -54.52
N THR A 139 40.60 14.11 -54.98
CA THR A 139 40.72 15.30 -54.13
C THR A 139 39.40 15.64 -53.45
N ALA A 140 38.29 15.63 -54.20
CA ALA A 140 36.96 15.88 -53.66
C ALA A 140 36.56 14.82 -52.62
N SER A 141 36.81 13.53 -52.92
CA SER A 141 36.51 12.43 -51.98
C SER A 141 37.37 12.52 -50.72
N SER A 142 38.65 12.85 -50.86
CA SER A 142 39.57 13.01 -49.72
C SER A 142 39.14 14.18 -48.83
N ALA A 143 38.69 15.30 -49.41
CA ALA A 143 38.17 16.42 -48.65
C ALA A 143 36.95 16.03 -47.81
N VAL A 144 36.04 15.22 -48.37
CA VAL A 144 34.88 14.67 -47.63
C VAL A 144 35.32 13.76 -46.48
N VAL A 145 36.29 12.88 -46.71
CA VAL A 145 36.80 11.97 -45.67
C VAL A 145 37.48 12.76 -44.55
N VAL A 146 38.26 13.80 -44.87
CA VAL A 146 38.89 14.68 -43.87
C VAL A 146 37.84 15.37 -43.01
N GLU A 147 36.77 15.88 -43.61
CA GLU A 147 35.67 16.52 -42.88
C GLU A 147 34.91 15.53 -41.99
N GLN A 148 34.70 14.30 -42.47
CA GLN A 148 34.07 13.26 -41.67
C GLN A 148 34.94 12.83 -40.49
N LEU A 149 36.26 12.76 -40.69
CA LEU A 149 37.22 12.42 -39.63
C LEU A 149 37.30 13.54 -38.57
N SER A 150 37.31 14.81 -38.98
CA SER A 150 37.31 15.96 -38.06
C SER A 150 36.03 15.99 -37.21
N SER A 151 34.87 15.73 -37.82
CA SER A 151 33.59 15.59 -37.13
C SER A 151 33.61 14.43 -36.14
N THR A 152 34.13 13.26 -36.55
CA THR A 152 34.24 12.08 -35.67
C THR A 152 35.17 12.35 -34.49
N GLN A 153 36.29 13.04 -34.71
CA GLN A 153 37.21 13.43 -33.64
C GLN A 153 36.52 14.36 -32.62
N ARG A 154 35.71 15.32 -33.10
CA ARG A 154 34.94 16.21 -32.22
C ARG A 154 33.93 15.42 -31.38
N LEU A 155 33.17 14.52 -31.99
CA LEU A 155 32.22 13.65 -31.28
C LEU A 155 32.92 12.75 -30.25
N ALA A 156 34.08 12.18 -30.60
CA ALA A 156 34.86 11.38 -29.66
C ALA A 156 35.32 12.20 -28.44
N LYS A 157 35.74 13.45 -28.65
CA LYS A 157 36.11 14.36 -27.56
C LYS A 157 34.92 14.69 -26.65
N GLU A 158 33.77 15.02 -27.24
CA GLU A 158 32.52 15.28 -26.49
C GLU A 158 32.09 14.04 -25.69
N LEU A 159 32.21 12.84 -26.27
CA LEU A 159 31.89 11.58 -25.59
C LEU A 159 32.80 11.33 -24.39
N VAL A 160 34.11 11.55 -24.52
CA VAL A 160 35.07 11.39 -23.41
C VAL A 160 34.76 12.38 -22.28
N GLU A 161 34.42 13.61 -22.62
CA GLU A 161 34.02 14.62 -21.62
C GLU A 161 32.73 14.21 -20.89
N ALA A 162 31.70 13.78 -21.63
CA ALA A 162 30.45 13.30 -21.06
C ALA A 162 30.66 12.06 -20.16
N GLN A 163 31.51 11.11 -20.57
CA GLN A 163 31.89 9.96 -19.74
C GLN A 163 32.61 10.41 -18.46
N GLY A 164 33.48 11.42 -18.53
CA GLY A 164 34.14 11.99 -17.36
C GLY A 164 33.16 12.58 -16.35
N ILE A 165 32.13 13.29 -16.82
CA ILE A 165 31.05 13.83 -15.97
C ILE A 165 30.24 12.68 -15.35
N ALA A 166 29.85 11.69 -16.15
CA ALA A 166 29.11 10.53 -15.67
C ALA A 166 29.88 9.74 -14.59
N LEU A 167 31.19 9.55 -14.78
CA LEU A 167 32.03 8.84 -13.82
C LEU A 167 32.13 9.61 -12.48
N LYS A 168 32.26 10.94 -12.52
CA LYS A 168 32.20 11.79 -11.32
C LYS A 168 30.87 11.66 -10.59
N SER A 169 29.75 11.62 -11.33
CA SER A 169 28.43 11.41 -10.75
C SER A 169 28.31 10.03 -10.08
N GLN A 170 28.78 8.96 -10.73
CA GLN A 170 28.81 7.63 -10.13
C GLN A 170 29.65 7.57 -8.85
N GLN A 171 30.83 8.21 -8.84
CA GLN A 171 31.68 8.29 -7.65
C GLN A 171 30.97 8.98 -6.49
N LEU A 172 30.22 10.06 -6.77
CA LEU A 172 29.43 10.77 -5.77
C LEU A 172 28.30 9.89 -5.22
N ILE A 173 27.59 9.15 -6.09
CA ILE A 173 26.52 8.22 -5.67
C ILE A 173 27.08 7.13 -4.76
N ILE A 174 28.24 6.55 -5.09
CA ILE A 174 28.87 5.52 -4.26
C ILE A 174 29.25 6.10 -2.89
N ARG A 175 29.88 7.28 -2.86
CA ARG A 175 30.23 7.95 -1.59
C ARG A 175 28.98 8.22 -0.74
N ASN A 176 27.94 8.81 -1.33
CA ASN A 176 26.70 9.10 -0.62
C ASN A 176 25.99 7.81 -0.17
N GLY A 177 26.08 6.74 -0.95
CA GLY A 177 25.55 5.43 -0.57
C GLY A 177 26.30 4.81 0.61
N GLU A 178 27.62 4.97 0.67
CA GLU A 178 28.44 4.52 1.81
C GLU A 178 28.14 5.32 3.07
N GLU A 179 28.04 6.64 2.96
CA GLU A 179 27.64 7.52 4.07
C GLU A 179 26.25 7.15 4.59
N LEU A 180 25.28 6.99 3.69
CA LEU A 180 23.93 6.55 4.04
C LEU A 180 23.94 5.18 4.73
N LYS A 181 24.71 4.22 4.22
CA LYS A 181 24.87 2.90 4.86
C LYS A 181 25.35 3.04 6.30
N ASN A 182 26.36 3.88 6.54
CA ASN A 182 26.90 4.11 7.87
C ASN A 182 25.87 4.78 8.79
N THR A 183 25.17 5.82 8.33
CA THR A 183 24.09 6.47 9.09
C THR A 183 22.97 5.49 9.43
N LEU A 184 22.57 4.64 8.47
CA LEU A 184 21.50 3.66 8.66
C LEU A 184 21.92 2.56 9.64
N HIS A 185 23.19 2.15 9.62
CA HIS A 185 23.75 1.23 10.60
C HIS A 185 23.74 1.82 12.02
N HIS A 186 24.21 3.06 12.18
CA HIS A 186 24.18 3.76 13.46
C HIS A 186 22.76 4.00 13.97
N SER A 187 21.83 4.41 13.11
CA SER A 187 20.42 4.59 13.48
C SER A 187 19.77 3.26 13.90
N THR A 188 20.05 2.17 13.18
CA THR A 188 19.56 0.83 13.55
C THR A 188 20.11 0.38 14.90
N GLN A 189 21.40 0.62 15.16
CA GLN A 189 22.01 0.34 16.46
C GLN A 189 21.40 1.20 17.57
N GLY A 190 21.19 2.50 17.33
CA GLY A 190 20.54 3.41 18.26
C GLY A 190 19.12 2.98 18.61
N ILE A 191 18.32 2.58 17.62
CA ILE A 191 16.96 2.05 17.85
C ILE A 191 17.00 0.78 18.70
N ARG A 192 17.94 -0.13 18.45
CA ARG A 192 18.10 -1.34 19.29
C ARG A 192 18.46 -0.98 20.74
N ALA A 193 19.39 -0.06 20.94
CA ALA A 193 19.77 0.40 22.27
C ALA A 193 18.59 1.04 23.03
N VAL A 194 17.82 1.91 22.35
CA VAL A 194 16.61 2.51 22.93
C VAL A 194 15.55 1.44 23.25
N PHE A 195 15.39 0.43 22.39
CA PHE A 195 14.44 -0.66 22.63
C PHE A 195 14.85 -1.52 23.84
N ASP A 196 16.14 -1.82 23.98
CA ASP A 196 16.67 -2.56 25.12
C ASP A 196 16.53 -1.76 26.43
N ASP A 197 16.78 -0.45 26.40
CA ASP A 197 16.60 0.45 27.54
C ASP A 197 15.12 0.58 27.94
N MET A 198 14.22 0.66 26.95
CA MET A 198 12.77 0.64 27.19
C MET A 198 12.32 -0.69 27.81
N ARG A 199 12.86 -1.81 27.34
CA ARG A 199 12.57 -3.14 27.91
C ARG A 199 13.05 -3.24 29.36
N HIS A 200 14.26 -2.76 29.66
CA HIS A 200 14.81 -2.71 31.01
C HIS A 200 13.96 -1.83 31.94
N SER A 201 13.63 -0.61 31.49
CA SER A 201 12.77 0.32 32.23
C SER A 201 11.36 -0.25 32.47
N ALA A 202 10.77 -0.95 31.49
CA ALA A 202 9.46 -1.60 31.65
C ALA A 202 9.49 -2.73 32.68
N GLN A 203 10.59 -3.50 32.74
CA GLN A 203 10.77 -4.53 33.78
C GLN A 203 10.90 -3.92 35.17
N GLU A 204 11.69 -2.86 35.35
CA GLU A 204 11.78 -2.15 36.64
C GLU A 204 10.43 -1.56 37.07
N GLN A 205 9.69 -0.92 36.14
CA GLN A 205 8.36 -0.39 36.43
C GLN A 205 7.37 -1.50 36.82
N GLN A 206 7.42 -2.67 36.18
CA GLN A 206 6.55 -3.80 36.53
C GLN A 206 6.79 -4.28 37.97
N VAL A 207 8.05 -4.28 38.45
CA VAL A 207 8.39 -4.61 39.84
C VAL A 207 7.79 -3.57 40.80
N ALA A 208 7.91 -2.27 40.49
CA ALA A 208 7.30 -1.20 41.31
C ALA A 208 5.76 -1.28 41.35
N PHE A 209 5.11 -1.57 40.22
CA PHE A 209 3.65 -1.76 40.19
C PHE A 209 3.21 -2.97 41.02
N SER A 210 3.99 -4.05 41.04
CA SER A 210 3.65 -5.25 41.83
C SER A 210 3.59 -4.96 43.34
N GLU A 211 4.45 -4.08 43.86
CA GLU A 211 4.42 -3.68 45.27
C GLU A 211 3.18 -2.83 45.59
N ILE A 212 2.80 -1.93 44.69
CA ILE A 212 1.62 -1.06 44.85
C ILE A 212 0.32 -1.88 44.79
N PHE A 213 0.20 -2.80 43.82
CA PHE A 213 -0.98 -3.69 43.71
C PHE A 213 -1.16 -4.55 44.96
N ASN A 214 -0.07 -5.01 45.58
CA ASN A 214 -0.15 -5.82 46.79
C ASN A 214 -0.69 -5.01 47.99
N ARG A 215 -0.28 -3.72 48.11
CA ARG A 215 -0.84 -2.82 49.15
C ARG A 215 -2.31 -2.49 48.91
N VAL A 216 -2.73 -2.34 47.66
CA VAL A 216 -4.14 -2.08 47.30
C VAL A 216 -5.01 -3.32 47.54
N ALA A 217 -4.52 -4.52 47.21
CA ALA A 217 -5.23 -5.76 47.49
C ALA A 217 -5.44 -5.99 49.00
N PHE A 218 -4.43 -5.65 49.82
CA PHE A 218 -4.55 -5.69 51.28
C PHE A 218 -5.65 -4.73 51.79
N LEU A 219 -5.65 -3.47 51.35
CA LEU A 219 -6.69 -2.49 51.68
C LEU A 219 -8.09 -2.95 51.24
N GLN A 220 -8.21 -3.52 50.04
CA GLN A 220 -9.47 -4.03 49.52
C GLN A 220 -10.00 -5.20 50.37
N SER A 221 -9.13 -6.13 50.78
CA SER A 221 -9.52 -7.26 51.65
C SER A 221 -9.92 -6.81 53.07
N PHE A 222 -9.25 -5.78 53.61
CA PHE A 222 -9.54 -5.20 54.91
C PHE A 222 -10.92 -4.52 54.93
N ILE A 223 -11.18 -3.64 53.96
CA ILE A 223 -12.48 -2.95 53.81
C ILE A 223 -13.62 -3.97 53.63
N MET A 224 -13.37 -5.02 52.86
CA MET A 224 -14.37 -6.06 52.59
C MET A 224 -14.76 -6.83 53.85
N SER A 225 -13.79 -7.24 54.68
CA SER A 225 -14.04 -8.00 55.90
C SER A 225 -14.75 -7.16 56.97
N GLU A 226 -14.32 -5.91 57.18
CA GLU A 226 -14.86 -5.07 58.25
C GLU A 226 -16.32 -4.65 58.00
N SER A 227 -16.66 -4.32 56.75
CA SER A 227 -18.03 -3.93 56.36
C SER A 227 -19.10 -5.01 56.65
N HIS A 228 -18.78 -6.28 56.42
CA HIS A 228 -19.71 -7.38 56.69
C HIS A 228 -19.93 -7.56 58.20
N THR A 229 -18.89 -7.38 59.02
CA THR A 229 -19.03 -7.49 60.48
C THR A 229 -19.92 -6.39 61.07
N LEU A 230 -19.78 -5.15 60.58
CA LEU A 230 -20.59 -4.02 61.02
C LEU A 230 -22.07 -4.21 60.65
N SER A 231 -22.37 -4.63 59.42
CA SER A 231 -23.75 -4.87 58.98
C SER A 231 -24.44 -6.03 59.72
N SER A 232 -23.70 -7.11 60.04
CA SER A 232 -24.19 -8.23 60.86
C SER A 232 -24.49 -7.80 62.30
N LEU A 233 -23.61 -6.99 62.91
CA LEU A 233 -23.84 -6.46 64.27
C LEU A 233 -25.11 -5.61 64.34
N LEU A 234 -25.30 -4.67 63.39
CA LEU A 234 -26.49 -3.82 63.35
C LEU A 234 -27.78 -4.63 63.16
N TYR A 235 -27.79 -5.61 62.24
CA TYR A 235 -28.97 -6.44 61.96
C TYR A 235 -29.39 -7.27 63.18
N ASN A 236 -28.45 -7.93 63.85
CA ASN A 236 -28.74 -8.76 65.02
C ASN A 236 -29.19 -7.91 66.22
N SER A 237 -28.63 -6.70 66.37
CA SER A 237 -29.04 -5.75 67.41
C SER A 237 -30.50 -5.30 67.21
N LEU A 238 -30.88 -4.97 65.97
CA LEU A 238 -32.26 -4.66 65.58
C LEU A 238 -33.20 -5.86 65.80
N GLY A 239 -32.77 -7.07 65.46
CA GLY A 239 -33.55 -8.30 65.67
C GLY A 239 -33.83 -8.58 67.14
N PHE A 240 -32.83 -8.38 68.01
CA PHE A 240 -33.00 -8.50 69.46
C PHE A 240 -34.01 -7.49 70.01
N LEU A 241 -33.90 -6.23 69.57
CA LEU A 241 -34.82 -5.17 69.97
C LEU A 241 -36.26 -5.46 69.51
N ALA A 242 -36.44 -5.92 68.28
CA ALA A 242 -37.75 -6.31 67.75
C ALA A 242 -38.36 -7.49 68.52
N ALA A 243 -37.57 -8.52 68.84
CA ALA A 243 -38.01 -9.65 69.66
C ALA A 243 -38.44 -9.20 71.07
N PHE A 244 -37.72 -8.23 71.67
CA PHE A 244 -38.08 -7.64 72.96
C PHE A 244 -39.44 -6.92 72.90
N PHE A 245 -39.65 -6.04 71.92
CA PHE A 245 -40.92 -5.31 71.76
C PHE A 245 -42.10 -6.25 71.44
N LEU A 246 -41.93 -7.22 70.54
CA LEU A 246 -43.00 -8.16 70.18
C LEU A 246 -43.40 -9.07 71.35
N THR A 247 -42.49 -9.33 72.29
CA THR A 247 -42.75 -10.16 73.48
C THR A 247 -43.05 -9.36 74.73
N ALA A 248 -43.20 -8.03 74.63
CA ALA A 248 -43.62 -7.17 75.74
C ALA A 248 -45.11 -7.38 76.11
N THR A 249 -45.92 -7.92 75.20
CA THR A 249 -47.33 -8.25 75.48
C THR A 249 -47.45 -9.55 76.27
N CYS A 250 -48.35 -9.60 77.26
CA CYS A 250 -48.58 -10.80 78.10
C CYS A 250 -48.98 -12.03 77.29
N ARG A 251 -49.50 -11.84 76.07
CA ARG A 251 -49.96 -12.89 75.16
C ARG A 251 -48.81 -13.73 74.55
N THR A 252 -47.62 -13.16 74.39
CA THR A 252 -46.47 -13.81 73.73
C THR A 252 -45.25 -13.95 74.65
N ALA A 253 -45.42 -13.66 75.96
CA ALA A 253 -44.38 -13.79 76.98
C ALA A 253 -43.61 -15.13 76.98
N PRO A 254 -44.23 -16.32 76.81
CA PRO A 254 -43.46 -17.58 76.78
C PRO A 254 -42.57 -17.75 75.54
N ALA A 255 -42.79 -16.99 74.46
CA ALA A 255 -41.98 -17.04 73.25
C ALA A 255 -40.63 -16.30 73.37
N ARG A 256 -40.45 -15.48 74.41
CA ARG A 256 -39.29 -14.58 74.57
C ARG A 256 -37.94 -15.29 74.59
N LEU A 257 -37.79 -16.32 75.43
CA LEU A 257 -36.54 -17.07 75.53
C LEU A 257 -36.20 -17.81 74.24
N CYS A 258 -37.23 -18.34 73.55
CA CYS A 258 -37.05 -19.03 72.28
C CYS A 258 -36.60 -18.05 71.17
N LEU A 259 -37.19 -16.85 71.10
CA LEU A 259 -36.79 -15.82 70.14
C LEU A 259 -35.38 -15.28 70.42
N PHE A 260 -35.00 -15.06 71.69
CA PHE A 260 -33.62 -14.69 72.02
C PHE A 260 -32.62 -15.79 71.67
N GLY A 261 -32.95 -17.06 71.96
CA GLY A 261 -32.16 -18.21 71.53
C GLY A 261 -31.98 -18.25 70.02
N LEU A 262 -33.03 -17.92 69.27
CA LEU A 262 -33.00 -17.88 67.81
C LEU A 262 -32.10 -16.74 67.28
N VAL A 263 -32.09 -15.56 67.91
CA VAL A 263 -31.14 -14.48 67.58
C VAL A 263 -29.69 -14.88 67.88
N VAL A 264 -29.43 -15.52 69.03
CA VAL A 264 -28.08 -16.00 69.37
C VAL A 264 -27.61 -17.07 68.38
N LEU A 265 -28.48 -18.00 68.00
CA LEU A 265 -28.20 -19.01 66.99
C LEU A 265 -27.90 -18.37 65.62
N ASN A 266 -28.61 -17.30 65.25
CA ASN A 266 -28.34 -16.56 64.02
C ASN A 266 -26.93 -15.96 64.02
N VAL A 267 -26.51 -15.30 65.12
CA VAL A 267 -25.16 -14.75 65.26
C VAL A 267 -24.09 -15.84 65.14
N TYR A 268 -24.32 -17.00 65.77
CA TYR A 268 -23.38 -18.12 65.69
C TYR A 268 -23.25 -18.65 64.26
N LEU A 269 -24.36 -18.90 63.57
CA LEU A 269 -24.37 -19.39 62.20
C LEU A 269 -23.75 -18.38 61.23
N GLU A 270 -24.03 -17.08 61.37
CA GLU A 270 -23.37 -16.04 60.57
C GLU A 270 -21.84 -16.07 60.74
N ARG A 271 -21.33 -16.27 61.97
CA ARG A 271 -19.88 -16.35 62.22
C ARG A 271 -19.24 -17.60 61.65
N VAL A 272 -19.93 -18.74 61.70
CA VAL A 272 -19.45 -20.01 61.11
C VAL A 272 -19.37 -19.91 59.59
N ILE A 273 -20.41 -19.36 58.96
CA ILE A 273 -20.46 -19.15 57.50
C ILE A 273 -19.32 -18.24 57.05
N CYS A 274 -19.12 -17.10 57.73
CA CYS A 274 -18.03 -16.18 57.40
C CYS A 274 -16.66 -16.87 57.50
N ARG A 275 -16.39 -17.64 58.56
CA ARG A 275 -15.12 -18.36 58.72
C ARG A 275 -14.92 -19.44 57.66
N ALA A 276 -15.94 -20.25 57.40
CA ALA A 276 -15.86 -21.34 56.43
C ALA A 276 -15.61 -20.82 54.99
N VAL A 277 -16.20 -19.68 54.64
CA VAL A 277 -16.00 -19.09 53.32
C VAL A 277 -14.68 -18.32 53.22
N LEU A 278 -14.18 -17.73 54.32
CA LEU A 278 -12.85 -17.08 54.35
C LEU A 278 -11.69 -18.08 54.19
N ASP A 279 -11.87 -19.34 54.57
CA ASP A 279 -10.83 -20.38 54.50
C ASP A 279 -10.68 -21.00 53.10
N SER A 280 -11.70 -20.85 52.23
CA SER A 280 -11.60 -21.28 50.83
C SER A 280 -10.71 -20.31 50.05
N SER A 281 -9.55 -20.80 49.61
CA SER A 281 -8.38 -20.04 49.18
C SER A 281 -8.46 -19.28 47.83
N ASP A 282 -9.65 -18.94 47.33
CA ASP A 282 -9.82 -18.20 46.07
C ASP A 282 -10.31 -16.75 46.34
N PRO A 283 -9.42 -15.74 46.29
CA PRO A 283 -9.78 -14.36 46.51
C PRO A 283 -10.48 -13.79 45.26
N GLY A 284 -11.77 -13.44 45.36
CA GLY A 284 -12.48 -12.87 44.22
C GLY A 284 -13.83 -12.23 44.55
N TYR A 285 -14.25 -11.30 43.69
CA TYR A 285 -15.54 -10.60 43.77
C TYR A 285 -16.75 -11.55 43.89
N GLN A 286 -16.64 -12.76 43.32
CA GLN A 286 -17.65 -13.83 43.42
C GLN A 286 -17.84 -14.35 44.85
N GLN A 287 -16.83 -14.26 45.71
CA GLN A 287 -16.92 -14.67 47.12
C GLN A 287 -17.82 -13.72 47.91
N MET A 288 -17.80 -12.41 47.60
CA MET A 288 -18.68 -11.43 48.24
C MET A 288 -20.16 -11.71 47.94
N GLU A 289 -20.47 -12.04 46.69
CA GLU A 289 -21.84 -12.37 46.28
C GLU A 289 -22.33 -13.65 46.99
N ARG A 290 -21.48 -14.68 47.07
CA ARG A 290 -21.81 -15.93 47.79
C ARG A 290 -22.03 -15.71 49.28
N ILE A 291 -21.17 -14.93 49.96
CA ILE A 291 -21.34 -14.60 51.38
C ILE A 291 -22.65 -13.85 51.59
N GLY A 292 -22.90 -12.81 50.79
CA GLY A 292 -24.13 -12.01 50.87
C GLY A 292 -25.40 -12.84 50.65
N LEU A 293 -25.39 -13.73 49.67
CA LEU A 293 -26.52 -14.63 49.38
C LEU A 293 -26.76 -15.63 50.52
N LEU A 294 -25.73 -16.28 51.04
CA LEU A 294 -25.86 -17.30 52.09
C LEU A 294 -26.35 -16.67 53.41
N VAL A 295 -25.75 -15.53 53.80
CA VAL A 295 -26.16 -14.78 54.99
C VAL A 295 -27.57 -14.20 54.81
N GLY A 296 -27.91 -13.72 53.61
CA GLY A 296 -29.26 -13.24 53.28
C GLY A 296 -30.32 -14.35 53.38
N LEU A 297 -30.00 -15.55 52.90
CA LEU A 297 -30.88 -16.72 52.98
C LEU A 297 -31.08 -17.18 54.42
N LEU A 298 -29.99 -17.22 55.21
CA LEU A 298 -30.04 -17.52 56.64
C LEU A 298 -30.96 -16.56 57.39
N ARG A 299 -30.79 -15.24 57.19
CA ARG A 299 -31.63 -14.22 57.86
C ARG A 299 -33.11 -14.40 57.54
N ARG A 300 -33.46 -14.66 56.28
CA ARG A 300 -34.85 -14.93 55.88
C ARG A 300 -35.42 -16.18 56.55
N ALA A 301 -34.65 -17.26 56.61
CA ALA A 301 -35.05 -18.50 57.28
C ALA A 301 -35.29 -18.30 58.78
N MET A 302 -34.41 -17.54 59.45
CA MET A 302 -34.53 -17.24 60.88
C MET A 302 -35.74 -16.35 61.20
N VAL A 303 -36.00 -15.32 60.38
CA VAL A 303 -37.21 -14.49 60.53
C VAL A 303 -38.49 -15.31 60.34
N LEU A 304 -38.52 -16.19 59.33
CA LEU A 304 -39.64 -17.11 59.11
C LEU A 304 -39.86 -18.04 60.31
N GLY A 305 -38.77 -18.62 60.86
CA GLY A 305 -38.83 -19.44 62.07
C GLY A 305 -39.38 -18.66 63.28
N GLY A 306 -38.90 -17.43 63.51
CA GLY A 306 -39.40 -16.55 64.57
C GLY A 306 -40.88 -16.19 64.41
N PHE A 307 -41.33 -15.90 63.19
CA PHE A 307 -42.74 -15.64 62.90
C PHE A 307 -43.62 -16.86 63.18
N LEU A 308 -43.19 -18.06 62.77
CA LEU A 308 -43.92 -19.31 63.05
C LEU A 308 -44.03 -19.58 64.55
N ILE A 309 -42.97 -19.32 65.33
CA ILE A 309 -43.00 -19.43 66.80
C ILE A 309 -44.01 -18.44 67.41
N LEU A 310 -44.05 -17.19 66.91
CA LEU A 310 -45.01 -16.18 67.36
C LEU A 310 -46.45 -16.57 67.01
N VAL A 311 -46.73 -17.04 65.80
CA VAL A 311 -48.07 -17.49 65.38
C VAL A 311 -48.50 -18.71 66.19
N TYR A 312 -47.61 -19.70 66.34
CA TYR A 312 -47.87 -20.89 67.13
C TYR A 312 -48.22 -20.56 68.58
N THR A 313 -47.45 -19.68 69.22
CA THR A 313 -47.72 -19.24 70.59
C THR A 313 -48.98 -18.37 70.66
N ALA A 314 -49.28 -17.55 69.65
CA ALA A 314 -50.49 -16.72 69.60
C ALA A 314 -51.78 -17.53 69.39
N VAL A 315 -51.73 -18.62 68.62
CA VAL A 315 -52.86 -19.54 68.37
C VAL A 315 -53.07 -20.47 69.56
N ARG A 316 -51.99 -20.99 70.14
CA ARG A 316 -52.04 -21.89 71.31
C ARG A 316 -52.33 -21.14 72.63
N TYR A 317 -52.35 -19.80 72.61
CA TYR A 317 -52.75 -18.97 73.74
C TYR A 317 -54.24 -19.14 74.06
N ARG A 318 -54.53 -20.14 74.90
CA ARG A 318 -55.84 -20.35 75.54
C ARG A 318 -55.95 -19.39 76.73
N ASN A 319 -57.07 -18.67 76.88
CA ASN A 319 -57.27 -17.70 77.96
C ASN A 319 -57.40 -18.39 79.34
N VAL A 320 -56.29 -18.82 79.91
CA VAL A 320 -56.23 -19.46 81.24
C VAL A 320 -56.78 -18.55 82.34
N THR A 321 -56.62 -17.23 82.18
CA THR A 321 -57.16 -16.22 83.12
C THR A 321 -58.68 -16.04 83.06
N LYS A 322 -59.32 -16.37 81.93
CA LYS A 322 -60.80 -16.38 81.87
C LYS A 322 -61.35 -17.65 82.51
N GLU A 323 -60.76 -18.81 82.22
CA GLU A 323 -61.16 -20.09 82.84
C GLU A 323 -60.92 -20.07 84.37
N SER A 324 -59.82 -19.48 84.86
CA SER A 324 -59.58 -19.39 86.31
C SER A 324 -60.52 -18.42 87.02
N LEU A 325 -60.88 -17.30 86.39
CA LEU A 325 -61.87 -16.35 86.94
C LEU A 325 -63.25 -16.99 87.06
N GLU A 326 -63.64 -17.78 86.05
CA GLU A 326 -64.91 -18.50 86.03
C GLU A 326 -64.97 -19.56 87.14
N ILE A 327 -63.89 -20.34 87.32
CA ILE A 327 -63.77 -21.29 88.44
C ILE A 327 -63.79 -20.56 89.80
N LEU A 328 -63.13 -19.40 89.93
CA LEU A 328 -63.11 -18.64 91.18
C LEU A 328 -64.50 -18.06 91.52
N ASN A 329 -65.25 -17.62 90.51
CA ASN A 329 -66.63 -17.19 90.69
C ASN A 329 -67.52 -18.36 91.11
N GLN A 330 -67.38 -19.54 90.49
CA GLN A 330 -68.11 -20.74 90.88
C GLN A 330 -67.80 -21.16 92.34
N LEU A 331 -66.54 -21.07 92.77
CA LEU A 331 -66.11 -21.34 94.15
C LEU A 331 -66.63 -20.29 95.16
N LYS A 332 -66.74 -19.04 94.74
CA LYS A 332 -67.30 -17.96 95.57
C LYS A 332 -68.80 -18.15 95.77
N GLU A 333 -69.52 -18.52 94.72
CA GLU A 333 -70.97 -18.74 94.74
C GLU A 333 -71.35 -19.96 95.59
N THR A 334 -70.61 -21.07 95.46
CA THR A 334 -70.79 -22.26 96.31
C THR A 334 -70.51 -22.00 97.79
N ARG A 335 -69.54 -21.14 98.13
CA ARG A 335 -69.33 -20.75 99.54
C ARG A 335 -70.49 -19.91 100.10
N LEU A 336 -71.05 -19.03 99.28
CA LEU A 336 -72.14 -18.13 99.68
C LEU A 336 -73.44 -18.92 99.91
N SER A 337 -73.74 -19.91 99.06
CA SER A 337 -74.87 -20.82 99.26
C SER A 337 -74.73 -21.69 100.52
N LEU A 338 -73.52 -22.18 100.82
CA LEU A 338 -73.26 -22.98 102.02
C LEU A 338 -73.47 -22.18 103.32
N GLN A 339 -73.05 -20.91 103.37
CA GLN A 339 -73.27 -20.06 104.54
C GLN A 339 -74.76 -19.73 104.75
N LEU A 340 -75.53 -19.55 103.67
CA LEU A 340 -76.98 -19.34 103.75
C LEU A 340 -77.70 -20.58 104.32
N ALA A 341 -77.30 -21.78 103.88
CA ALA A 341 -77.83 -23.04 104.41
C ALA A 341 -77.48 -23.24 105.90
N LEU A 342 -76.24 -22.93 106.31
CA LEU A 342 -75.83 -23.00 107.73
C LEU A 342 -76.56 -21.97 108.60
N HIS A 343 -76.88 -20.79 108.08
CA HIS A 343 -77.60 -19.76 108.85
C HIS A 343 -79.09 -20.11 109.04
N GLN A 344 -79.72 -20.77 108.06
CA GLN A 344 -81.07 -21.33 108.22
C GLN A 344 -81.10 -22.52 109.20
N ALA A 345 -80.10 -23.40 109.15
CA ALA A 345 -79.97 -24.50 110.11
C ALA A 345 -79.71 -24.00 111.55
N GLY A 346 -78.90 -22.94 111.70
CA GLY A 346 -78.63 -22.31 113.01
C GLY A 346 -79.85 -21.64 113.65
N LYS A 347 -80.80 -21.12 112.85
CA LYS A 347 -82.06 -20.55 113.38
C LYS A 347 -83.06 -21.62 113.82
N CYS A 348 -83.01 -22.83 113.28
CA CYS A 348 -83.89 -23.93 113.68
C CYS A 348 -83.44 -24.65 114.96
N SER A 349 -82.17 -24.51 115.39
CA SER A 349 -81.62 -25.23 116.55
C SER A 349 -81.68 -24.47 117.89
N SER A 350 -82.04 -23.18 117.92
CA SER A 350 -81.99 -22.36 119.15
C SER A 350 -83.33 -22.21 119.88
N HIS A 351 -84.42 -22.79 119.37
CA HIS A 351 -85.69 -22.81 120.08
C HIS A 351 -86.07 -24.26 120.42
N ARG A 352 -86.03 -24.55 121.72
CA ARG A 352 -86.93 -25.47 122.46
C ARG A 352 -86.37 -26.87 122.79
N GLU A 353 -85.88 -27.01 124.02
CA GLU A 353 -86.03 -28.18 124.91
C GLU A 353 -85.74 -27.70 126.34
N SER A 354 -86.73 -27.55 127.23
CA SER A 354 -87.45 -28.61 127.96
C SER A 354 -88.84 -28.15 128.48
N PRO A 355 -89.75 -29.01 128.97
CA PRO A 355 -89.96 -30.46 128.71
C PRO A 355 -91.44 -30.86 128.40
N ILE A 356 -91.62 -31.86 127.50
CA ILE A 356 -92.55 -33.03 127.56
C ILE A 356 -94.10 -32.80 127.49
N PRO A 357 -94.91 -33.64 126.79
CA PRO A 357 -94.75 -34.34 125.50
C PRO A 357 -96.05 -34.30 124.64
N ASP A 358 -96.05 -35.09 123.56
CA ASP A 358 -97.18 -35.67 122.81
C ASP A 358 -97.50 -35.15 121.38
N ILE A 359 -97.57 -36.16 120.49
CA ILE A 359 -98.32 -36.28 119.21
C ILE A 359 -97.57 -36.01 117.90
N CYS A 360 -97.18 -37.15 117.27
CA CYS A 360 -97.41 -37.59 115.87
C CYS A 360 -97.42 -36.53 114.75
N CYS A 361 -96.49 -36.60 113.78
CA CYS A 361 -96.50 -37.47 112.58
C CYS A 361 -97.48 -37.08 111.45
N LEU A 362 -96.86 -36.86 110.27
CA LEU A 362 -97.25 -37.21 108.89
C LEU A 362 -98.03 -36.21 107.99
N ALA A 363 -97.39 -35.83 106.87
CA ALA A 363 -97.81 -36.02 105.46
C ALA A 363 -97.07 -35.01 104.53
N ASN A 364 -96.05 -35.43 103.76
CA ASN A 364 -96.05 -35.91 102.35
C ASN A 364 -96.30 -34.84 101.26
N VAL A 365 -95.28 -34.53 100.44
CA VAL A 365 -95.12 -34.74 98.97
C VAL A 365 -93.74 -34.27 98.54
#